data_AF-A0A9D7X750-F1
#
_entry.id   AF-A0A9D7X750-F1
#
_cell.length_a   1.000
_cell.length_b   1.000
_cell.length_c   1.000
_cell.angle_alpha   90.00
_cell.angle_beta   90.00
_cell.angle_gamma   90.00
#
_symmetry.space_group_name_H-M   'P 1'
#
loop_
_entity.id
_entity.type
_entity.pdbx_description
1 polymer ?
#
loop_
_entity_poly.entity_id
_entity_poly.type
_entity_poly.pdbx_seq_one_letter_code
_entity_poly.pdbx_strand_id
1 'polypeptide(L)'
;MLHVDILDDPHVLEYRITHLIPDILIKVDFKIGFKVQPRVNLFFRQVIEEMGRNNEIDLVSKYDSLRKFHVMSDFRFVVIDRIQNYDFDFPPKEQFIMDMYAVFKKFGISEVRALGLDTSNVTIETVPLYIDKDIPVLLTRHDQNKNHT
;
A
#
# COMPACT_ATOMS: atom_id res chain seq x y z
N MET A 1 7.04 -0.24 -7.36
CA MET A 1 6.42 -0.91 -6.19
C MET A 1 7.40 -0.86 -5.03
N LEU A 2 6.90 -0.65 -3.83
CA LEU A 2 7.70 -0.54 -2.62
C LEU A 2 7.25 -1.62 -1.63
N HIS A 3 8.21 -2.35 -1.08
CA HIS A 3 7.96 -3.35 -0.05
C HIS A 3 8.91 -3.11 1.12
N VAL A 4 8.41 -3.24 2.35
CA VAL A 4 9.18 -3.06 3.57
C VAL A 4 9.03 -4.33 4.40
N ASP A 5 10.16 -4.92 4.74
CA ASP A 5 10.28 -6.12 5.56
C ASP A 5 11.05 -5.78 6.84
N ILE A 6 10.48 -6.14 8.00
CA ILE A 6 11.09 -5.90 9.31
C ILE A 6 11.79 -7.18 9.74
N LEU A 7 13.10 -7.11 9.91
CA LEU A 7 13.95 -8.25 10.27
C LEU A 7 14.17 -8.36 11.78
N ASP A 8 14.43 -9.59 12.23
CA ASP A 8 14.81 -9.92 13.60
C ASP A 8 16.21 -9.46 13.98
N ASP A 9 17.07 -9.14 13.01
CA ASP A 9 18.39 -8.55 13.29
C ASP A 9 18.22 -7.06 13.66
N PRO A 10 18.78 -6.59 14.78
CA PRO A 10 18.51 -5.24 15.29
C PRO A 10 18.98 -4.10 14.39
N HIS A 11 20.09 -4.24 13.67
CA HIS A 11 20.79 -3.09 13.07
C HIS A 11 20.89 -3.15 11.54
N VAL A 12 20.13 -4.04 10.90
CA VAL A 12 20.11 -4.17 9.44
C VAL A 12 19.38 -2.98 8.81
N LEU A 13 19.96 -2.43 7.74
CA LEU A 13 19.30 -1.46 6.87
C LEU A 13 19.81 -1.68 5.45
N GLU A 14 19.11 -2.54 4.73
CA GLU A 14 19.49 -2.95 3.39
C GLU A 14 18.31 -2.75 2.44
N TYR A 15 18.60 -2.65 1.14
CA TYR A 15 17.57 -2.63 0.12
C TYR A 15 17.98 -3.48 -1.08
N ARG A 16 16.98 -3.89 -1.86
CA ARG A 16 17.17 -4.65 -3.10
C ARG A 16 16.29 -4.07 -4.19
N ILE A 17 16.88 -3.84 -5.35
CA ILE A 17 16.17 -3.39 -6.55
C ILE A 17 15.87 -4.60 -7.43
N THR A 18 14.67 -4.65 -7.98
CA THR A 18 14.27 -5.62 -9.01
C THR A 18 13.56 -4.89 -10.15
N HIS A 19 14.09 -5.04 -11.35
CA HIS A 19 13.42 -4.53 -12.55
C HIS A 19 12.42 -5.59 -13.03
N LEU A 20 11.14 -5.37 -12.77
CA LEU A 20 10.07 -6.23 -13.30
C LEU A 20 9.84 -5.92 -14.78
N ILE A 21 9.86 -4.64 -15.12
CA ILE A 21 9.86 -4.13 -16.49
C ILE A 21 10.88 -2.99 -16.55
N PRO A 22 11.90 -3.06 -17.43
CA PRO A 22 12.90 -2.01 -17.58
C PRO A 22 12.24 -0.63 -17.77
N ASP A 23 12.72 0.38 -17.06
CA ASP A 23 12.29 1.80 -17.14
C ASP A 23 10.79 2.09 -16.91
N ILE A 24 10.01 1.09 -16.52
CA ILE A 24 8.55 1.17 -16.37
C ILE A 24 8.13 0.70 -14.99
N LEU A 25 8.59 -0.48 -14.57
CA LEU A 25 8.17 -1.09 -13.32
C LEU A 25 9.36 -1.61 -12.53
N ILE A 26 9.73 -0.83 -11.53
CA ILE A 26 10.83 -1.15 -10.62
C ILE A 26 10.24 -1.47 -9.26
N LYS A 27 10.72 -2.56 -8.66
CA LYS A 27 10.38 -2.99 -7.31
C LYS A 27 11.58 -2.73 -6.40
N VAL A 28 11.35 -2.06 -5.28
CA VAL A 28 12.33 -1.82 -4.22
C VAL A 28 11.86 -2.55 -2.97
N ASP A 29 12.67 -3.48 -2.47
CA ASP A 29 12.47 -4.20 -1.23
C ASP A 29 13.41 -3.63 -0.16
N PHE A 30 12.87 -3.05 0.91
CA PHE A 30 13.63 -2.62 2.08
C PHE A 30 13.64 -3.72 3.14
N LYS A 31 14.81 -3.97 3.73
CA LYS A 31 15.03 -4.84 4.87
C LYS A 31 15.52 -4.01 6.04
N ILE A 32 14.67 -3.84 7.05
CA ILE A 32 14.89 -2.92 8.16
C ILE A 32 14.92 -3.73 9.46
N GLY A 33 15.99 -3.63 10.21
CA GLY A 33 16.11 -4.26 11.52
C GLY A 33 15.17 -3.63 12.54
N PHE A 34 14.67 -4.40 13.50
CA PHE A 34 13.64 -3.95 14.44
C PHE A 34 14.03 -2.75 15.32
N LYS A 35 15.32 -2.44 15.50
CA LYS A 35 15.76 -1.22 16.23
C LYS A 35 15.89 0.02 15.34
N VAL A 36 15.82 -0.14 14.03
CA VAL A 36 15.94 0.96 13.07
C VAL A 36 14.56 1.55 12.83
N GLN A 37 14.45 2.88 12.95
CA GLN A 37 13.20 3.57 12.63
C GLN A 37 12.94 3.49 11.12
N PRO A 38 11.79 2.95 10.68
CA PRO A 38 11.45 2.84 9.28
C PRO A 38 11.06 4.22 8.72
N ARG A 39 12.04 4.99 8.26
CA ARG A 39 11.86 6.29 7.60
C ARG A 39 11.79 6.11 6.10
N VAL A 40 10.73 5.45 5.63
CA VAL A 40 10.63 4.94 4.25
C VAL A 40 10.75 6.05 3.21
N ASN A 41 10.17 7.23 3.46
CA ASN A 41 10.30 8.41 2.57
C ASN A 41 11.77 8.80 2.37
N LEU A 42 12.56 8.84 3.44
CA LEU A 42 13.98 9.19 3.38
C LEU A 42 14.79 8.14 2.63
N PHE A 43 14.60 6.86 2.96
CA PHE A 43 15.31 5.75 2.32
C PHE A 43 14.97 5.65 0.84
N PHE A 44 13.71 5.87 0.47
CA PHE A 44 13.29 5.90 -0.92
C PHE A 44 13.98 7.01 -1.72
N ARG A 45 14.09 8.21 -1.17
CA ARG A 45 14.85 9.30 -1.81
C ARG A 45 16.31 8.93 -2.05
N GLN A 46 16.96 8.29 -1.07
CA GLN A 46 18.34 7.84 -1.20
C GLN A 46 18.50 6.80 -2.33
N VAL A 47 17.59 5.82 -2.41
CA VAL A 47 17.59 4.82 -3.49
C VAL A 47 17.45 5.48 -4.86
N ILE A 48 16.51 6.42 -5.01
CA ILE A 48 16.27 7.13 -6.28
C ILE A 48 17.48 7.98 -6.69
N GLU A 49 18.10 8.68 -5.75
CA GLU A 49 19.33 9.45 -6.00
C GLU A 49 20.48 8.54 -6.47
N GLU A 50 20.66 7.38 -5.83
CA GLU A 50 21.70 6.42 -6.21
C GLU A 50 21.45 5.81 -7.59
N MET A 51 20.23 5.36 -7.86
CA MET A 51 19.84 4.82 -9.17
C MET A 51 20.05 5.84 -10.30
N GLY A 52 19.78 7.12 -10.04
CA GLY A 52 20.06 8.18 -11.01
C GLY A 52 21.55 8.41 -11.24
N ARG A 53 22.38 8.32 -10.20
CA ARG A 53 23.85 8.41 -10.33
C ARG A 53 24.43 7.23 -11.11
N ASN A 54 23.82 6.05 -10.99
CA ASN A 54 24.21 4.85 -11.72
C ASN A 54 23.66 4.82 -13.17
N ASN A 55 22.92 5.84 -13.61
CA ASN A 55 22.20 5.89 -14.89
C ASN A 55 21.21 4.72 -15.08
N GLU A 56 20.68 4.16 -13.99
CA GLU A 56 19.66 3.10 -14.03
C GLU A 56 18.25 3.67 -14.21
N ILE A 57 18.04 4.93 -13.84
CA ILE A 57 16.79 5.66 -14.06
C ILE A 57 17.10 7.07 -14.58
N ASP A 58 16.29 7.53 -15.52
CA ASP A 58 16.30 8.95 -15.88
C ASP A 58 15.45 9.72 -14.85
N LEU A 59 16.13 10.49 -14.00
CA LEU A 59 15.50 11.39 -13.02
C LEU A 59 14.79 12.58 -13.69
N VAL A 60 15.03 12.80 -14.99
CA VAL A 60 14.37 13.84 -15.76
C VAL A 60 12.99 13.34 -16.15
N SER A 61 11.97 14.09 -15.72
CA SER A 61 10.57 13.80 -15.99
C SER A 61 10.35 13.41 -17.47
N LYS A 62 9.66 12.28 -17.71
CA LYS A 62 9.23 11.80 -19.05
C LYS A 62 8.35 12.81 -19.82
N TYR A 63 7.99 13.95 -19.21
CA TYR A 63 7.25 15.04 -19.85
C TYR A 63 8.16 16.26 -20.13
N ASP A 64 8.29 16.61 -21.41
CA ASP A 64 9.08 17.74 -21.93
C ASP A 64 8.81 19.10 -21.24
N SER A 65 7.61 19.30 -20.68
CA SER A 65 7.18 20.58 -20.06
C SER A 65 7.78 20.83 -18.67
N LEU A 66 8.16 19.77 -17.94
CA LEU A 66 8.72 19.87 -16.58
C LEU A 66 10.26 19.95 -16.56
N ARG A 67 10.90 19.62 -17.70
CA ARG A 67 12.36 19.68 -17.88
C ARG A 67 12.95 21.09 -17.77
N LYS A 68 12.14 22.14 -18.01
CA LYS A 68 12.61 23.54 -18.03
C LYS A 68 12.85 24.17 -16.66
N PHE A 69 12.41 23.54 -15.56
CA PHE A 69 12.40 24.17 -14.22
C PHE A 69 13.24 23.47 -13.14
N HIS A 70 14.06 22.46 -13.46
CA HIS A 70 14.85 21.71 -12.47
C HIS A 70 14.02 21.20 -11.28
N VAL A 71 12.74 20.89 -11.51
CA VAL A 71 11.86 20.36 -10.47
C VAL A 71 12.16 18.87 -10.34
N MET A 72 12.63 18.45 -9.16
CA MET A 72 12.73 17.02 -8.84
C MET A 72 11.37 16.36 -9.11
N SER A 73 11.38 15.22 -9.83
CA SER A 73 10.18 14.44 -10.16
C SER A 73 9.21 14.37 -8.98
N ASP A 74 7.93 14.68 -9.21
CA ASP A 74 6.89 14.60 -8.18
C ASP A 74 6.59 13.12 -7.88
N PHE A 75 6.87 12.70 -6.64
CA PHE A 75 6.66 11.32 -6.20
C PHE A 75 5.38 11.26 -5.36
N ARG A 76 4.45 10.39 -5.78
CA ARG A 76 3.27 10.06 -5.00
C ARG A 76 3.40 8.67 -4.42
N PHE A 77 3.28 8.56 -3.10
CA PHE A 77 3.15 7.27 -2.44
C PHE A 77 1.68 6.87 -2.44
N VAL A 78 1.35 5.77 -3.11
CA VAL A 78 0.02 5.15 -3.02
C VAL A 78 0.13 3.99 -2.04
N VAL A 79 -0.45 4.16 -0.86
CA VAL A 79 -0.49 3.12 0.19
C VAL A 79 -1.81 2.37 0.04
N ILE A 80 -1.72 1.07 -0.23
CA ILE A 80 -2.89 0.21 -0.40
C ILE A 80 -3.27 -0.37 0.97
N ASP A 81 -4.28 0.19 1.63
CA ASP A 81 -4.83 -0.37 2.86
C ASP A 81 -5.89 -1.42 2.51
N ARG A 82 -5.63 -2.68 2.86
CA ARG A 82 -6.57 -3.78 2.65
C ARG A 82 -7.50 -3.86 3.85
N ILE A 83 -8.77 -3.52 3.65
CA ILE A 83 -9.80 -3.71 4.66
C ILE A 83 -10.58 -4.99 4.37
N GLN A 84 -10.85 -5.78 5.41
CA GLN A 84 -11.83 -6.86 5.30
C GLN A 84 -13.22 -6.24 5.19
N ASN A 85 -13.98 -6.68 4.18
CA ASN A 85 -15.36 -6.27 4.06
C ASN A 85 -16.18 -6.93 5.18
N TYR A 86 -17.03 -6.17 5.87
CA TYR A 86 -17.85 -6.66 7.00
C TYR A 86 -19.06 -7.49 6.53
N ASP A 87 -19.18 -7.78 5.23
CA ASP A 87 -20.28 -8.51 4.60
C ASP A 87 -20.24 -10.03 4.86
N PHE A 88 -19.83 -10.43 6.05
CA PHE A 88 -19.91 -11.81 6.51
C PHE A 88 -20.85 -11.86 7.70
N ASP A 89 -21.93 -12.64 7.59
CA ASP A 89 -22.81 -13.00 8.71
C ASP A 89 -22.04 -13.91 9.69
N PHE A 90 -21.16 -13.30 10.49
CA PHE A 90 -20.41 -13.98 11.52
C PHE A 90 -21.31 -14.25 12.74
N PRO A 91 -21.16 -15.40 13.42
CA PRO A 91 -21.81 -15.65 14.71
C PRO A 91 -21.48 -14.55 15.73
N PRO A 92 -22.35 -14.27 16.73
CA PRO A 92 -22.18 -13.14 17.65
C PRO A 92 -20.82 -13.08 18.39
N LYS A 93 -20.19 -14.24 18.62
CA LYS A 93 -18.85 -14.32 19.24
C LYS A 93 -17.74 -13.84 18.32
N GLU A 94 -17.81 -14.19 17.03
CA GLU A 94 -16.85 -13.76 16.03
C GLU A 94 -17.03 -12.27 15.73
N GLN A 95 -18.27 -11.78 15.70
CA GLN A 95 -18.57 -10.36 15.58
C GLN A 95 -17.95 -9.54 16.72
N PHE A 96 -18.05 -10.01 17.97
CA PHE A 96 -17.40 -9.36 19.12
C PHE A 96 -15.86 -9.32 18.99
N ILE A 97 -15.23 -10.39 18.50
CA ILE A 97 -13.78 -10.41 18.25
C ILE A 97 -13.39 -9.40 17.16
N MET A 98 -14.19 -9.31 16.10
CA MET A 98 -13.99 -8.33 15.02
C MET A 98 -14.17 -6.89 15.51
N ASP A 99 -15.17 -6.62 16.34
CA ASP A 99 -15.40 -5.31 16.94
C ASP A 99 -14.22 -4.90 17.83
N MET A 100 -13.73 -5.81 18.66
CA MET A 100 -12.53 -5.57 19.47
C MET A 100 -11.31 -5.29 18.59
N TYR A 101 -11.10 -6.09 17.54
CA TYR A 101 -10.01 -5.86 16.58
C TYR A 101 -10.12 -4.49 15.90
N ALA A 102 -11.32 -4.06 15.50
CA ALA A 102 -11.56 -2.77 14.88
C ALA A 102 -11.26 -1.60 15.82
N VAL A 103 -11.62 -1.74 17.09
CA VAL A 103 -11.28 -0.77 18.15
C VAL A 103 -9.76 -0.70 18.32
N PHE A 104 -9.07 -1.84 18.47
CA PHE A 104 -7.61 -1.85 18.57
C PHE A 104 -6.90 -1.28 17.34
N LYS A 105 -7.38 -1.61 16.13
CA LYS A 105 -6.84 -1.06 14.88
C LYS A 105 -6.98 0.47 14.83
N LYS A 106 -8.09 1.02 15.34
CA LYS A 106 -8.30 2.49 15.44
C LYS A 106 -7.43 3.17 16.49
N PHE A 107 -7.14 2.50 17.60
CA PHE A 107 -6.23 3.03 18.65
C PHE A 107 -4.74 2.88 18.28
N GLY A 108 -4.41 1.95 17.39
CA GLY A 108 -3.05 1.74 16.90
C GLY A 108 -2.49 2.91 16.09
N ILE A 109 -1.17 2.92 15.89
CA ILE A 109 -0.49 3.85 14.99
C ILE A 109 -0.92 3.53 13.55
N SER A 110 -1.30 4.54 12.78
CA SER A 110 -1.62 4.34 11.35
C SER A 110 -0.39 3.85 10.59
N GLU A 111 -0.60 2.97 9.63
CA GLU A 111 0.49 2.38 8.83
C GLU A 111 1.38 3.45 8.16
N VAL A 112 0.76 4.54 7.69
CA VAL A 112 1.46 5.72 7.13
C VAL A 112 2.44 6.35 8.14
N ARG A 113 2.02 6.49 9.41
CA ARG A 113 2.90 7.01 10.47
C ARG A 113 3.93 5.99 10.90
N ALA A 114 3.55 4.72 10.97
CA ALA A 114 4.46 3.63 11.31
C ALA A 114 5.62 3.52 10.31
N LEU A 115 5.38 3.79 9.02
CA LEU A 115 6.39 3.79 7.95
C LEU A 115 7.10 5.16 7.75
N GLY A 116 6.79 6.18 8.56
CA GLY A 116 7.38 7.51 8.43
C GLY A 116 7.06 8.20 7.09
N LEU A 117 5.89 7.91 6.52
CA LEU A 117 5.41 8.49 5.26
C LEU A 117 4.56 9.75 5.47
N ASP A 118 4.26 10.12 6.72
CA ASP A 118 3.47 11.28 7.13
C ASP A 118 4.01 12.64 6.64
N THR A 119 5.30 12.71 6.30
CA THR A 119 5.97 13.89 5.74
C THR A 119 5.98 13.95 4.20
N SER A 120 5.39 12.95 3.53
CA SER A 120 5.38 12.82 2.07
C SER A 120 3.98 12.98 1.48
N ASN A 121 3.88 13.18 0.15
CA ASN A 121 2.60 13.27 -0.54
C ASN A 121 1.98 11.86 -0.67
N VAL A 122 1.24 11.44 0.36
CA VAL A 122 0.63 10.11 0.48
C VAL A 122 -0.83 10.14 0.07
N THR A 123 -1.22 9.25 -0.83
CA THR A 123 -2.61 8.92 -1.11
C THR A 123 -2.89 7.52 -0.57
N ILE A 124 -3.87 7.40 0.32
CA ILE A 124 -4.32 6.10 0.84
C ILE A 124 -5.42 5.60 -0.09
N GLU A 125 -5.22 4.44 -0.70
CA GLU A 125 -6.22 3.75 -1.51
C GLU A 125 -6.74 2.54 -0.73
N THR A 126 -8.02 2.56 -0.39
CA THR A 126 -8.67 1.46 0.35
C THR A 126 -9.21 0.44 -0.64
N VAL A 127 -8.69 -0.79 -0.61
CA VAL A 127 -9.18 -1.88 -1.45
C VAL A 127 -9.83 -2.97 -0.58
N PRO A 128 -11.00 -3.51 -0.98
CA PRO A 128 -11.62 -4.61 -0.25
C PRO A 128 -10.79 -5.89 -0.42
N LEU A 129 -10.51 -6.56 0.69
CA LEU A 129 -9.91 -7.90 0.67
C LEU A 129 -11.01 -8.93 0.38
N TYR A 130 -10.96 -9.57 -0.77
CA TYR A 130 -11.81 -10.73 -1.08
C TYR A 130 -11.20 -11.98 -0.45
N ILE A 131 -11.97 -12.66 0.39
CA ILE A 131 -11.66 -14.02 0.85
C ILE A 131 -12.50 -14.95 -0.03
N ASP A 132 -11.86 -15.82 -0.80
CA ASP A 132 -12.58 -16.85 -1.57
C ASP A 132 -13.34 -17.74 -0.59
N LYS A 133 -14.65 -17.48 -0.47
CA LYS A 133 -15.60 -18.36 0.19
C LYS A 133 -16.57 -18.77 -0.90
N ASP A 134 -16.68 -20.07 -1.15
CA ASP A 134 -17.56 -20.72 -2.13
C ASP A 134 -19.06 -20.58 -1.77
N ILE A 135 -19.53 -19.37 -1.46
CA ILE A 135 -20.94 -19.10 -1.19
C ILE A 135 -21.48 -18.34 -2.39
N PRO A 136 -22.13 -19.02 -3.36
CA PRO A 136 -22.74 -18.33 -4.49
C PRO A 136 -23.92 -17.50 -3.99
N VAL A 137 -23.71 -16.19 -3.82
CA VAL A 137 -24.78 -15.22 -3.54
C VAL A 137 -25.52 -14.97 -4.86
N LEU A 138 -26.54 -15.79 -5.12
CA LEU A 138 -27.42 -15.63 -6.28
C LEU A 138 -28.62 -14.75 -5.92
N LEU A 139 -28.73 -13.58 -6.55
CA LEU A 139 -29.90 -12.70 -6.43
C LEU A 139 -31.07 -13.32 -7.20
N THR A 140 -32.17 -13.63 -6.50
CA THR A 140 -33.42 -14.06 -7.16
C THR A 140 -34.31 -12.85 -7.38
N ARG A 141 -34.50 -12.44 -8.65
CA ARG A 141 -35.42 -11.38 -9.04
C ARG A 141 -36.86 -11.85 -8.86
N HIS A 142 -37.63 -11.16 -8.01
CA HIS A 142 -39.08 -11.31 -7.93
C HIS A 142 -39.74 -10.25 -8.82
N ASP A 143 -40.25 -10.66 -9.99
CA ASP A 143 -41.18 -9.82 -10.74
C ASP A 143 -42.56 -9.89 -10.08
N GLN A 144 -43.07 -8.74 -9.65
CA GLN A 144 -44.47 -8.58 -9.25
C GLN A 144 -45.34 -8.77 -10.50
N ASN A 145 -45.94 -9.96 -10.64
CA ASN A 145 -46.89 -10.24 -11.70
C ASN A 145 -48.11 -9.33 -11.51
N LYS A 146 -48.42 -8.54 -12.55
CA LYS A 146 -49.63 -7.75 -12.65
C LYS A 146 -50.83 -8.71 -12.62
N ASN A 147 -51.60 -8.68 -11.55
CA ASN A 147 -52.91 -9.32 -11.51
C ASN A 147 -53.80 -8.65 -12.57
N HIS A 148 -54.12 -9.42 -13.60
CA HIS A 148 -55.12 -9.13 -14.61
C HIS A 148 -56.44 -9.72 -14.10
N THR A 149 -57.38 -8.88 -13.68
CA THR A 149 -58.81 -9.01 -13.99
C THR A 149 -59.46 -7.64 -13.80
#